data_AF-A0A0R1P087-F1
#
_entry.id   AF-A0A0R1P087-F1
#
_cell.length_a   1.000
_cell.length_b   1.000
_cell.length_c   1.000
_cell.angle_alpha   90.00
_cell.angle_beta   90.00
_cell.angle_gamma   90.00
#
_symmetry.space_group_name_H-M   'P 1'
#
loop_
_entity.id
_entity.type
_entity.pdbx_description
1 polymer ?
#
loop_
_entity_poly.entity_id
_entity_poly.type
_entity_poly.pdbx_seq_one_letter_code
_entity_poly.pdbx_strand_id
1 'polypeptide(L)'
;MEDFGVVPDVKSEIKLGLGIFLKDVGCFGVVGGIALALSNLFPPTQAPQQTLFFIVGGILAVYLDLRPRTNPGKRNFEVIWMLIINRQPKLFKSFGYYEFKTIDSVRKGDHNFGN
;
A
#
# COMPACT_ATOMS: atom_id res chain seq x y z
N MET A 1 -27.03 17.93 -8.20
CA MET A 1 -26.77 16.49 -8.07
C MET A 1 -25.44 16.37 -7.35
N GLU A 2 -25.46 15.85 -6.13
CA GLU A 2 -24.26 15.61 -5.34
C GLU A 2 -23.52 14.42 -5.96
N ASP A 3 -22.36 14.71 -6.55
CA ASP A 3 -21.53 13.71 -7.20
C ASP A 3 -20.83 12.89 -6.12
N PHE A 4 -21.35 11.69 -5.83
CA PHE A 4 -20.70 10.75 -4.94
C PHE A 4 -19.43 10.26 -5.62
N GLY A 5 -18.30 10.90 -5.30
CA GLY A 5 -16.98 10.42 -5.68
C GLY A 5 -16.72 9.06 -5.05
N VAL A 6 -17.07 7.98 -5.77
CA VAL A 6 -16.61 6.63 -5.44
C VAL A 6 -15.09 6.65 -5.58
N VAL A 7 -14.39 6.67 -4.45
CA VAL A 7 -12.93 6.56 -4.44
C VAL A 7 -12.58 5.23 -5.13
N PRO A 8 -11.93 5.26 -6.30
CA PRO A 8 -11.56 4.02 -6.97
C PRO A 8 -10.52 3.31 -6.08
N ASP A 9 -10.66 1.98 -5.97
CA ASP A 9 -9.77 1.07 -5.22
C ASP A 9 -10.12 0.80 -3.73
N VAL A 10 -11.38 0.98 -3.31
CA VAL A 10 -11.88 0.30 -2.08
C VAL A 10 -12.02 -1.19 -2.37
N LYS A 11 -10.90 -1.91 -2.43
CA LYS A 11 -10.93 -3.37 -2.43
C LYS A 11 -11.60 -3.81 -1.14
N SER A 12 -12.70 -4.53 -1.25
CA SER A 12 -13.41 -5.13 -0.12
C SER A 12 -12.42 -6.01 0.67
N GLU A 13 -11.99 -5.54 1.84
CA GLU A 13 -11.11 -6.31 2.72
C GLU A 13 -11.96 -7.35 3.47
N ILE A 14 -11.54 -8.62 3.43
CA ILE A 14 -12.20 -9.69 4.17
C ILE A 14 -11.84 -9.53 5.65
N LYS A 15 -12.84 -9.19 6.47
CA LYS A 15 -12.73 -9.12 7.93
C LYS A 15 -12.98 -10.51 8.52
N LEU A 16 -12.09 -10.96 9.40
CA LEU A 16 -12.22 -12.24 10.10
C LEU A 16 -12.87 -12.10 11.49
N GLY A 17 -13.06 -10.86 11.97
CA GLY A 17 -13.63 -10.54 13.29
C GLY A 17 -12.78 -9.50 14.03
N LEU A 18 -13.28 -8.88 15.11
CA LEU A 18 -12.55 -7.98 16.05
C LEU A 18 -11.58 -6.93 15.44
N GLY A 19 -11.78 -6.52 14.18
CA GLY A 19 -10.86 -5.60 13.48
C GLY A 19 -9.64 -6.27 12.82
N ILE A 20 -9.55 -7.60 12.82
CA ILE A 20 -8.53 -8.38 12.10
C ILE A 20 -9.06 -8.69 10.69
N PHE A 21 -8.22 -8.42 9.70
CA PHE A 21 -8.43 -8.72 8.30
C PHE A 21 -7.64 -9.96 7.89
N LEU A 22 -8.12 -10.68 6.87
CA LEU A 22 -7.42 -11.85 6.34
C LEU A 22 -5.98 -11.52 5.88
N LYS A 23 -5.77 -10.28 5.43
CA LYS A 23 -4.45 -9.77 5.07
C LYS A 23 -3.49 -9.69 6.26
N ASP A 24 -3.97 -9.35 7.47
CA ASP A 24 -3.13 -9.38 8.69
C ASP A 24 -2.60 -10.78 8.92
N VAL A 25 -3.50 -11.76 8.90
CA VAL A 25 -3.14 -13.17 9.15
C VAL A 25 -2.16 -13.67 8.11
N GLY A 26 -2.36 -13.29 6.84
CA GLY A 26 -1.42 -13.59 5.77
C GLY A 26 -0.04 -12.97 6.00
N CYS A 27 0.03 -11.70 6.40
CA CYS A 27 1.28 -11.00 6.69
C CYS A 27 2.05 -11.67 7.82
N PHE A 28 1.39 -11.91 8.96
CA PHE A 28 1.96 -12.64 10.09
C PHE A 28 2.42 -14.05 9.71
N GLY A 29 1.61 -14.78 8.93
CA GLY A 29 1.95 -16.11 8.44
C GLY A 29 3.20 -16.13 7.58
N VAL A 30 3.35 -15.17 6.65
CA VAL A 30 4.53 -15.05 5.79
C VAL A 30 5.78 -14.70 6.60
N VAL A 31 5.72 -13.68 7.45
CA VAL A 31 6.88 -13.25 8.25
C VAL A 31 7.28 -14.34 9.24
N GLY A 32 6.32 -14.96 9.93
CA GLY A 32 6.55 -16.07 10.84
C GLY A 32 7.10 -17.30 10.11
N GLY A 33 6.57 -17.64 8.94
CA GLY A 33 7.07 -18.74 8.11
C GLY A 33 8.52 -18.54 7.68
N ILE A 34 8.89 -17.32 7.26
CA ILE A 34 10.28 -16.97 6.93
C ILE A 34 11.17 -17.08 8.18
N ALA A 35 10.71 -16.56 9.32
CA ALA A 35 11.48 -16.64 10.57
C ALA A 35 11.72 -18.10 11.00
N LEU A 36 10.72 -18.97 10.88
CA LEU A 36 10.87 -20.40 11.16
C LEU A 36 11.83 -21.07 10.19
N ALA A 37 11.71 -20.78 8.88
CA ALA A 37 12.60 -21.34 7.86
C ALA A 37 14.07 -20.96 8.09
N LEU A 38 14.32 -19.70 8.49
CA LEU A 38 15.66 -19.17 8.74
C LEU A 38 16.17 -19.48 10.15
N SER A 39 15.33 -20.03 11.04
CA SER A 39 15.73 -20.33 12.43
C SER A 39 16.88 -21.33 12.52
N ASN A 40 17.01 -22.22 11.52
CA ASN A 40 18.10 -23.20 11.41
C ASN A 40 19.47 -22.58 11.10
N LEU A 41 19.53 -21.29 10.77
CA LEU A 41 20.81 -20.58 10.59
C LEU A 41 21.55 -20.35 11.91
N PHE A 42 20.85 -20.42 13.04
CA PHE A 42 21.43 -20.20 14.35
C PHE A 42 21.88 -21.55 14.95
N PRO A 43 23.18 -21.73 15.25
CA PRO A 43 23.64 -22.92 15.97
C PRO A 43 23.05 -22.94 17.39
N PRO A 44 22.97 -24.11 18.06
CA PRO A 44 22.36 -24.23 19.39
C PRO A 44 23.02 -23.36 20.47
N THR A 45 24.30 -23.03 20.29
CA THR A 45 25.06 -22.12 21.17
C THR A 45 24.59 -20.66 21.08
N GLN A 46 23.81 -20.31 20.06
CA GLN A 46 23.29 -18.97 19.79
C GLN A 46 21.77 -18.86 20.03
N ALA A 47 21.23 -19.64 20.96
CA ALA A 47 19.82 -19.57 21.35
C ALA A 47 19.33 -18.15 21.73
N PRO A 48 20.13 -17.29 22.41
CA PRO A 48 19.73 -15.91 22.67
C PRO A 48 19.54 -15.09 21.38
N GLN A 49 20.43 -15.23 20.40
CA GLN A 49 20.36 -14.53 19.12
C GLN A 49 19.15 -15.03 18.29
N GLN A 50 18.90 -16.33 18.31
CA GLN A 50 17.72 -16.92 17.68
C GLN A 50 16.41 -16.39 18.29
N THR A 51 16.38 -16.24 19.62
CA THR A 51 15.23 -15.67 20.33
C THR A 51 15.01 -14.20 19.94
N LEU A 52 16.09 -13.40 19.89
CA LEU A 52 16.02 -12.02 19.42
C LEU A 52 15.54 -11.93 17.96
N PHE A 53 15.98 -12.85 17.11
CA PHE A 53 15.53 -12.91 15.72
C PHE A 53 14.01 -13.12 15.63
N PHE A 54 13.42 -14.00 16.44
CA PHE A 54 11.96 -14.17 16.49
C PHE A 54 11.24 -12.93 17.02
N ILE A 55 11.77 -12.28 18.06
CA ILE A 55 11.18 -11.05 18.61
C ILE A 55 11.18 -9.94 17.55
N VAL A 56 12.31 -9.73 16.86
CA VAL A 56 12.43 -8.75 15.77
C VAL A 56 11.50 -9.11 14.61
N GLY A 57 11.38 -10.39 14.27
CA GLY A 57 10.42 -10.88 13.28
C GLY A 57 8.97 -10.56 13.66
N GLY A 58 8.60 -10.74 14.93
CA GLY A 58 7.28 -10.36 15.44
C GLY A 58 7.03 -8.85 15.36
N ILE A 59 8.01 -8.03 15.75
CA ILE A 59 7.93 -6.57 15.62
C ILE A 59 7.78 -6.16 14.15
N LEU A 60 8.51 -6.80 13.24
CA LEU A 60 8.40 -6.56 11.80
C LEU A 60 7.02 -6.91 11.26
N ALA A 61 6.44 -8.04 11.67
CA ALA A 61 5.08 -8.43 11.26
C ALA A 61 4.05 -7.38 11.69
N VAL A 62 4.11 -6.94 12.95
CA VAL A 62 3.25 -5.86 13.47
C VAL A 62 3.46 -4.58 12.65
N TYR A 63 4.72 -4.17 12.44
CA TYR A 63 5.03 -2.97 11.66
C TYR A 63 4.45 -3.03 10.25
N LEU A 64 4.57 -4.17 9.56
CA LEU A 64 4.08 -4.35 8.20
C LEU A 64 2.55 -4.24 8.10
N ASP A 65 1.84 -4.66 9.15
CA ASP A 65 0.38 -4.56 9.22
C ASP A 65 -0.16 -3.20 9.65
N LEU A 66 0.66 -2.38 10.32
CA LEU A 66 0.29 -1.02 10.66
C LEU A 66 0.08 -0.16 9.40
N ARG A 67 -0.87 0.77 9.51
CA ARG A 67 -1.14 1.79 8.51
C ARG A 67 -0.24 3.01 8.78
N PRO A 68 0.59 3.44 7.82
CA PRO A 68 1.44 4.62 8.01
C PRO A 68 0.59 5.88 8.08
N ARG A 69 1.03 6.85 8.91
CA ARG A 69 0.34 8.15 9.04
C ARG A 69 0.25 8.93 7.74
N THR A 70 1.24 8.75 6.85
CA THR A 70 1.31 9.43 5.55
C THR A 70 0.37 8.83 4.51
N ASN A 71 -0.08 7.59 4.68
CA ASN A 71 -1.00 6.93 3.76
C ASN A 71 -1.89 5.90 4.51
N PRO A 72 -2.92 6.35 5.23
CA PRO A 72 -3.75 5.48 6.06
C PRO A 72 -4.60 4.49 5.24
N GLY A 73 -4.75 4.71 3.94
CA GLY A 73 -5.53 3.84 3.05
C GLY A 73 -4.88 2.48 2.80
N LYS A 74 -3.56 2.36 2.99
CA LYS A 74 -2.78 1.13 2.71
C LYS A 74 -1.97 0.71 3.93
N ARG A 75 -1.59 -0.56 3.99
CA ARG A 75 -0.68 -1.07 5.03
C ARG A 75 0.77 -0.84 4.65
N ASN A 76 1.68 -0.86 5.61
CA ASN A 76 3.12 -0.69 5.34
C ASN A 76 3.64 -1.70 4.31
N PHE A 77 3.23 -2.97 4.37
CA PHE A 77 3.65 -3.95 3.35
C PHE A 77 3.15 -3.60 1.94
N GLU A 78 1.94 -3.07 1.81
CA GLU A 78 1.38 -2.70 0.50
C GLU A 78 2.14 -1.50 -0.08
N VAL A 79 2.51 -0.54 0.76
CA VAL A 79 3.32 0.62 0.36
C VAL A 79 4.72 0.18 -0.08
N ILE A 80 5.38 -0.68 0.70
CA ILE A 80 6.70 -1.22 0.35
C ILE A 80 6.62 -2.01 -0.96
N TRP A 81 5.60 -2.86 -1.11
CA TRP A 81 5.39 -3.63 -2.34
C TRP A 81 5.18 -2.72 -3.56
N MET A 82 4.42 -1.64 -3.40
CA MET A 82 4.27 -0.62 -4.44
C MET A 82 5.58 0.05 -4.80
N LEU A 83 6.45 0.35 -3.83
CA LEU A 83 7.77 0.93 -4.10
C LEU A 83 8.70 -0.04 -4.83
N ILE A 84 8.58 -1.34 -4.57
CA ILE A 84 9.35 -2.39 -5.23
C ILE A 84 8.87 -2.58 -6.68
N ILE A 85 7.56 -2.73 -6.91
CA ILE A 85 7.00 -3.02 -8.24
C ILE A 85 6.88 -1.75 -9.10
N ASN A 86 6.31 -0.69 -8.55
CA ASN A 86 6.05 0.56 -9.25
C ASN A 86 7.16 1.59 -8.99
N ARG A 87 8.41 1.14 -8.98
CA ARG A 87 9.60 2.00 -8.79
C ARG A 87 9.75 3.06 -9.89
N GLN A 88 8.95 2.98 -10.94
CA GLN A 88 8.83 4.02 -11.95
C GLN A 88 8.22 5.27 -11.32
N PRO A 89 8.85 6.45 -11.45
CA PRO A 89 8.17 7.69 -11.10
C PRO A 89 6.95 7.76 -12.01
N LYS A 90 5.74 7.60 -11.45
CA LYS A 90 4.59 8.24 -12.07
C LYS A 90 4.93 9.72 -11.99
N LEU A 91 5.55 10.24 -13.05
CA LEU A 91 5.61 11.67 -13.34
C LEU A 91 4.23 12.18 -12.97
N PHE A 92 4.16 12.99 -11.92
CA PHE A 92 2.93 13.64 -11.53
C PHE A 92 2.46 14.38 -12.78
N LYS A 93 1.52 13.78 -13.52
CA LYS A 93 0.86 14.45 -14.61
C LYS A 93 -0.13 15.35 -13.89
N SER A 94 0.28 16.59 -13.64
CA SER A 94 -0.68 17.62 -13.27
C SER A 94 -1.71 17.63 -14.38
N PHE A 95 -2.97 17.40 -14.03
CA PHE A 95 -4.04 17.57 -15.00
C PHE A 95 -4.00 19.04 -15.41
N GLY A 96 -3.71 19.30 -16.69
CA GLY A 96 -3.70 20.67 -17.20
C GLY A 96 -5.11 21.26 -17.05
N TYR A 97 -5.23 22.57 -16.86
CA TYR A 97 -6.52 23.27 -16.69
C TYR A 97 -7.56 22.94 -17.79
N TYR A 98 -7.10 22.41 -18.93
CA TYR A 98 -7.90 22.00 -20.09
C TYR A 98 -8.56 20.63 -19.96
N GLU A 99 -8.11 19.76 -19.06
CA GLU A 99 -8.70 18.41 -18.87
C GLU A 99 -10.02 18.47 -18.08
N PHE A 100 -10.38 19.64 -17.52
CA PHE A 100 -11.66 19.90 -16.86
C PHE A 100 -12.63 20.73 -17.71
N LYS A 101 -12.25 21.07 -18.95
CA LYS A 101 -13.11 21.79 -19.89
C LYS A 101 -14.01 20.79 -20.61
N THR A 102 -15.32 21.00 -20.56
CA THR A 102 -16.28 20.26 -21.39
C THR A 102 -15.92 20.46 -22.87
N ILE A 103 -16.09 19.44 -23.72
CA ILE A 103 -15.72 19.48 -25.16
C ILE A 103 -16.24 20.74 -25.86
N ASP A 104 -17.44 21.20 -25.49
CA ASP A 104 -18.07 22.41 -26.04
C ASP A 104 -17.31 23.70 -25.73
N SER A 105 -16.65 23.79 -24.57
CA SER A 105 -15.87 24.97 -24.15
C SER A 105 -14.50 25.05 -24.81
N VAL A 106 -13.92 23.91 -25.21
CA VAL A 106 -12.70 23.85 -26.03
C VAL A 106 -13.03 24.28 -27.45
N ARG A 107 -14.12 23.74 -28.02
CA ARG A 107 -14.58 24.05 -29.38
C ARG A 107 -14.96 25.52 -29.58
N LYS A 108 -15.53 26.17 -28.56
CA LYS A 108 -15.81 27.63 -28.57
C LYS A 108 -14.54 28.49 -28.48
N GLY A 109 -13.49 27.99 -27.84
CA GLY A 109 -12.21 28.71 -27.71
C GLY A 109 -11.47 28.80 -29.04
N ASP A 110 -11.43 27.71 -29.81
CA ASP A 110 -10.73 27.66 -31.11
C ASP A 110 -11.38 28.55 -32.17
N HIS A 111 -12.69 28.79 -32.10
CA HIS A 111 -13.38 29.71 -33.00
C HIS A 111 -13.08 31.19 -32.77
N ASN A 112 -12.47 31.56 -31.62
CA ASN A 112 -12.15 32.95 -31.29
C ASN A 112 -10.68 33.33 -31.53
N PHE A 113 -9.83 32.41 -31.99
CA PHE A 113 -8.42 32.68 -32.33
C PHE A 113 -8.19 33.00 -33.82
N GLY A 114 -9.26 33.26 -34.57
CA GLY A 114 -9.23 33.50 -36.01
C GLY A 114 -9.87 34.83 -36.45
N ASN A 115 -9.64 35.92 -35.70
CA ASN A 115 -9.83 37.29 -36.18
C ASN A 115 -8.64 38.15 -35.75
#